data_AF-A0A8J2V6G4-F1
#
_entry.id   AF-A0A8J2V6G4-F1
#
_cell.length_a   1.000
_cell.length_b   1.000
_cell.length_c   1.000
_cell.angle_alpha   90.00
_cell.angle_beta   90.00
_cell.angle_gamma   90.00
#
_symmetry.space_group_name_H-M   'P 1'
#
loop_
_entity.id
_entity.type
_entity.pdbx_description
1 polymer ?
#
loop_
_entity_poly.entity_id
_entity_poly.type
_entity_poly.pdbx_seq_one_letter_code
_entity_poly.pdbx_strand_id
1 'polypeptide(L)' 'MPPVYWEHLIRDETDFENHVAYIHMNPVKHGFVTHPDQWPHSTWHRWKETYGKSLSVTSSDWSPIFDDP' A
#
# COMPACT_ATOMS: atom_id res chain seq x y z
N MET A 1 -13.36 -26.04 -1.75
CA MET A 1 -12.98 -25.33 -0.50
C MET A 1 -13.26 -23.85 -0.72
N PRO A 2 -13.75 -23.11 0.28
CA PRO A 2 -13.87 -21.66 0.15
C PRO A 2 -12.46 -21.04 -0.02
N PRO A 3 -12.36 -19.87 -0.69
CA PRO A 3 -11.11 -19.14 -0.78
C PRO A 3 -10.61 -18.78 0.64
N VAL A 4 -9.30 -18.89 0.84
CA VAL A 4 -8.62 -18.42 2.04
C VAL A 4 -8.16 -16.99 1.83
N TYR A 5 -8.21 -16.19 2.88
CA TYR A 5 -7.76 -14.80 2.89
C TYR A 5 -6.65 -14.63 3.92
N TRP A 6 -5.79 -13.64 3.70
CA TRP A 6 -4.77 -13.26 4.65
C TRP A 6 -5.28 -12.17 5.59
N GLU A 7 -4.96 -12.29 6.88
CA GLU A 7 -5.33 -11.32 7.91
C GLU A 7 -4.09 -10.85 8.70
N HIS A 8 -4.06 -9.56 9.04
CA HIS A 8 -3.07 -8.99 9.94
C HIS A 8 -3.70 -7.88 10.78
N LEU A 9 -3.40 -7.92 12.08
CA LEU A 9 -3.83 -6.92 13.03
C LEU A 9 -2.79 -5.80 13.08
N ILE A 10 -3.21 -4.59 12.71
CA ILE A 10 -2.42 -3.37 12.82
C ILE A 10 -2.17 -3.06 14.31
N ARG A 11 -0.90 -2.92 14.69
CA ARG A 11 -0.49 -2.81 16.11
C ARG A 11 -0.21 -1.40 16.59
N ASP A 12 0.18 -0.51 15.69
CA ASP A 12 0.55 0.87 15.99
C ASP A 12 0.41 1.76 14.74
N GLU A 13 0.71 3.05 14.92
CA GLU A 13 0.59 4.06 13.86
C GLU A 13 1.60 3.84 12.73
N THR A 14 2.83 3.39 13.03
CA THR A 14 3.85 3.08 12.02
C THR A 14 3.42 1.91 11.16
N ASP A 15 2.89 0.86 11.78
CA ASP A 15 2.34 -0.31 11.11
C ASP A 15 1.18 0.08 10.18
N PHE A 16 0.29 0.96 10.65
CA PHE A 16 -0.79 1.52 9.84
C PHE A 16 -0.27 2.29 8.61
N GLU A 17 0.69 3.19 8.80
CA GLU A 17 1.26 4.00 7.71
C GLU A 17 1.93 3.13 6.63
N ASN A 18 2.67 2.10 7.06
CA ASN A 18 3.30 1.14 6.15
C ASN A 18 2.27 0.37 5.32
N HIS A 19 1.19 -0.10 5.96
CA HIS A 19 0.12 -0.84 5.26
C HIS A 19 -0.66 0.03 4.28
N VAL A 20 -0.97 1.28 4.63
CA VAL A 20 -1.64 2.20 3.72
C VAL A 20 -0.75 2.51 2.53
N ALA A 21 0.53 2.75 2.76
CA ALA A 21 1.47 2.95 1.68
C ALA A 21 1.56 1.73 0.76
N TYR A 22 1.60 0.51 1.32
CA TYR A 22 1.61 -0.74 0.56
C TYR A 22 0.43 -0.84 -0.40
N ILE A 23 -0.78 -0.67 0.12
CA ILE A 23 -2.00 -0.78 -0.68
C ILE A 23 -1.99 0.23 -1.84
N HIS A 24 -1.56 1.47 -1.59
CA HIS A 24 -1.53 2.52 -2.61
C HIS A 24 -0.38 2.42 -3.60
N MET A 25 0.76 1.86 -3.19
CA MET A 25 1.92 1.65 -4.05
C MET A 25 1.88 0.33 -4.83
N ASN A 26 0.99 -0.60 -4.48
CA ASN A 26 0.87 -1.91 -5.13
C ASN A 26 0.79 -1.84 -6.67
N PRO A 27 0.02 -0.92 -7.29
CA PRO A 27 -0.01 -0.78 -8.75
C PRO A 27 1.35 -0.40 -9.35
N VAL A 28 2.16 0.38 -8.64
CA VAL A 28 3.53 0.73 -9.05
C VAL A 28 4.46 -0.45 -8.83
N LYS A 29 4.38 -1.11 -7.66
CA LYS A 29 5.15 -2.31 -7.33
C LYS A 29 4.98 -3.41 -8.38
N HIS A 30 3.76 -3.61 -8.87
CA HIS A 30 3.45 -4.61 -9.90
C HIS A 30 3.61 -4.10 -11.34
N GLY A 31 4.09 -2.86 -11.53
CA GLY A 31 4.43 -2.31 -12.84
C GLY A 31 3.23 -1.93 -13.72
N PHE A 32 2.03 -1.81 -13.16
CA PHE A 32 0.85 -1.40 -13.93
C PHE A 32 0.88 0.10 -14.27
N VAL A 33 1.49 0.91 -13.42
CA VAL A 33 1.67 2.36 -13.60
C VAL A 33 3.02 2.79 -13.04
N THR A 34 3.53 3.96 -13.43
CA THR A 34 4.79 4.50 -12.89
C THR A 34 4.57 5.38 -11.66
N HIS A 35 3.33 5.75 -11.35
CA HIS A 35 2.97 6.58 -10.21
C HIS A 35 1.55 6.26 -9.71
N PRO A 36 1.26 6.28 -8.38
CA PRO A 36 -0.06 5.95 -7.85
C PRO A 36 -1.18 6.89 -8.34
N ASP A 37 -0.88 8.15 -8.67
CA ASP A 37 -1.85 9.09 -9.25
C ASP A 37 -2.44 8.60 -10.59
N GLN A 38 -1.74 7.71 -11.31
CA GLN A 38 -2.18 7.16 -12.58
C GLN A 38 -3.12 5.94 -12.42
N TRP A 39 -3.32 5.44 -11.20
CA TRP A 39 -4.15 4.26 -10.95
C TRP A 39 -5.54 4.63 -10.42
N PRO A 40 -6.61 4.54 -11.24
CA PRO A 40 -7.95 4.98 -10.83
C PRO A 40 -8.67 3.99 -9.91
N HIS A 41 -8.18 2.75 -9.80
CA HIS A 41 -8.84 1.68 -9.05
C HIS A 41 -8.29 1.54 -7.62
N SER A 42 -8.17 2.65 -6.91
CA SER A 42 -7.80 2.67 -5.49
C SER A 42 -8.40 3.88 -4.78
N THR A 43 -8.30 3.93 -3.46
CA THR A 43 -8.71 5.10 -2.67
C THR A 43 -7.60 6.17 -2.55
N TRP A 44 -6.55 6.07 -3.36
CA TRP A 44 -5.37 6.93 -3.30
C TRP A 44 -5.71 8.42 -3.43
N HIS A 45 -6.51 8.81 -4.43
CA HIS A 45 -6.83 10.22 -4.67
C HIS A 45 -7.55 10.86 -3.47
N ARG A 46 -8.50 10.13 -2.87
CA ARG A 46 -9.19 10.56 -1.65
C ARG A 46 -8.25 10.60 -0.44
N TRP A 47 -7.37 9.61 -0.29
CA TRP A 47 -6.38 9.59 0.78
C TRP A 47 -5.47 10.81 0.74
N LYS A 48 -4.92 11.11 -0.43
CA LYS A 48 -4.04 12.26 -0.68
C LYS A 48 -4.74 13.59 -0.37
N GLU A 49 -6.00 13.75 -0.78
CA GLU A 49 -6.78 14.96 -0.50
C GLU A 49 -7.03 15.15 1.01
N THR A 50 -7.43 14.09 1.71
CA THR A 50 -7.80 14.16 3.13
C THR A 50 -6.59 14.37 4.05
N TYR A 51 -5.49 13.66 3.79
CA TYR A 51 -4.37 13.57 4.74
C TYR A 51 -3.14 14.38 4.32
N GLY A 52 -3.03 14.81 3.06
CA GLY A 52 -1.89 15.58 2.56
C GLY A 52 -0.52 14.89 2.69
N LYS A 53 -0.48 13.60 3.09
CA LYS A 53 0.74 12.84 3.30
C LYS A 53 1.27 12.31 1.97
N SER A 54 2.51 12.67 1.63
CA SER A 54 3.28 11.94 0.62
C SER A 54 3.61 10.56 1.18
N LEU A 55 3.37 9.50 0.41
CA LEU A 55 3.81 8.15 0.79
C LEU A 55 5.33 8.08 0.62
N SER A 56 6.06 8.35 1.69
CA SER A 56 7.50 8.15 1.73
C SER A 56 7.79 6.69 2.09
N VAL A 57 7.56 5.79 1.15
CA VAL A 57 8.07 4.41 1.28
C VAL A 57 9.00 4.17 0.11
N THR A 58 10.30 4.25 0.40
CA THR A 58 11.35 4.04 -0.59
C THR A 58 11.39 2.57 -0.95
N SER A 59 11.78 2.20 -2.18
CA SER A 59 11.84 0.79 -2.65
C SER A 59 12.62 -0.14 -1.70
N SER A 60 13.52 0.41 -0.87
CA SER A 60 14.29 -0.29 0.17
C SER A 60 13.50 -0.64 1.43
N ASP A 61 12.40 0.04 1.73
CA ASP A 61 11.55 -0.22 2.90
C ASP A 61 10.57 -1.40 2.65
N TRP A 62 10.58 -1.96 1.44
CA TRP A 62 9.62 -2.98 0.98
C TRP A 62 10.11 -4.43 1.14
N SER A 63 11.26 -4.69 1.77
CA SER A 63 11.75 -6.06 2.02
C SER A 63 11.81 -6.42 3.51
N PRO A 64 11.33 -7.62 3.91
CA PRO A 64 10.06 -8.24 3.62
C PRO A 64 9.16 -8.05 4.87
N ILE A 65 8.30 -7.02 4.89
CA ILE A 65 7.24 -7.01 5.90
C ILE A 65 6.20 -8.08 5.54
N PHE A 66 6.03 -8.36 4.23
CA PHE A 66 5.15 -9.41 3.69
C PHE A 66 5.81 -10.01 2.44
N ASP A 67 6.42 -11.18 2.59
CA ASP A 67 6.56 -12.08 1.44
C ASP A 67 5.15 -12.55 1.07
N ASP A 68 4.61 -12.01 -0.02
CA ASP A 68 3.44 -12.57 -0.70
C ASP A 68 3.88 -13.97 -1.20
N PRO A 69 3.17 -15.06 -0.86
CA PRO A 69 3.47 -16.37 -1.45
C PRO A 69 3.30 -16.39 -2.97
#